data_AF-A0A8H3BKA5-F1
#
_entry.id   AF-A0A8H3BKA5-F1
#
_cell.length_a   1.000
_cell.length_b   1.000
_cell.length_c   1.000
_cell.angle_alpha   90.00
_cell.angle_beta   90.00
_cell.angle_gamma   90.00
#
_symmetry.space_group_name_H-M   'P 1'
#
loop_
_entity.id
_entity.type
_entity.pdbx_description
1 polymer ?
#
loop_
_entity_poly.entity_id
_entity_poly.type
_entity_poly.pdbx_seq_one_letter_code
_entity_poly.pdbx_strand_id
1 'polypeptide(L)'
;MDFDSEGSDQYSFISSEAGAYGDNQIQAEGIHATIYRSEIDNSDGNPQGRVSHHEIRAIKAVTAFKNARLEPHDVRSEAYALARLRHVNIIELLAASYSHQQKLFQISMPFIPLTLNDLLENPRCSPYLLPKQAAESGQVPRVTLQTLSRFRTLAKTFLFQIISAVAFLHTNSQPIAHRDLKPSNILVQPDGCIKLIDFGISWEGRPRGHGASFEEEGHCENGNGRLNGFSDAPKPEWDETPERMCCQVSSGPYRAPELLFAPRQYDAYATDLWSLGVLASCFFTSLQFEPENTVSDLGEFDWDALVPKNDESAHDTDPMNKFPDATTPFNVPLSVTDTNRAGSWHRIPLFDSTRGEIGLIASIFKLLGTPTEATWPEFATLPASSALIFNPVPPRPLQPLLPNLIPKDSATGSTVDLGCAQDREGVVGLIECLIRYPPQSRTSASDLLHHAYFHQGSPLILPPGHDYTEYSGLPLQEELSTLTDLISQIIATSNDEDSSLLE
;
A
#
# COMPACT_ATOMS: atom_id res chain seq x y z
N MET A 1 -25.00 -2.70 -19.25
CA MET A 1 -24.63 -3.65 -18.16
C MET A 1 -23.51 -2.93 -17.44
N ASP A 2 -23.91 -1.99 -16.60
CA ASP A 2 -23.00 -1.18 -15.81
C ASP A 2 -22.50 -2.07 -14.68
N PHE A 3 -21.24 -2.52 -14.82
CA PHE A 3 -20.51 -3.13 -13.74
C PHE A 3 -19.84 -1.99 -12.99
N ASP A 4 -20.52 -1.46 -11.97
CA ASP A 4 -19.89 -0.59 -10.98
C ASP A 4 -18.79 -1.41 -10.28
N SER A 5 -17.55 -1.24 -10.75
CA SER A 5 -16.33 -1.72 -10.08
C SER A 5 -15.81 -0.69 -9.07
N GLU A 6 -16.67 0.22 -8.58
CA GLU A 6 -16.29 1.32 -7.69
C GLU A 6 -16.39 0.99 -6.19
N GLY A 7 -16.48 -0.29 -5.84
CA GLY A 7 -16.09 -0.72 -4.51
C GLY A 7 -14.58 -0.84 -4.45
N SER A 8 -13.86 0.25 -4.14
CA SER A 8 -12.54 0.11 -3.52
C SER A 8 -12.64 -0.91 -2.37
N ASP A 9 -11.60 -1.70 -2.11
CA ASP A 9 -11.48 -2.54 -0.91
C ASP A 9 -11.44 -1.67 0.36
N GLN A 10 -12.48 -0.87 0.60
CA GLN A 10 -12.76 -0.22 1.86
C GLN A 10 -13.34 -1.31 2.75
N TYR A 11 -12.44 -1.97 3.47
CA TYR A 11 -12.79 -2.54 4.75
C TYR A 11 -13.37 -1.41 5.61
N SER A 12 -14.71 -1.34 5.72
CA SER A 12 -15.35 -0.42 6.65
C SER A 12 -15.06 -0.94 8.06
N PHE A 13 -14.15 -0.30 8.77
CA PHE A 13 -14.01 -0.50 10.21
C PHE A 13 -15.31 -0.06 10.86
N ILE A 14 -16.03 -0.99 11.50
CA ILE A 14 -17.21 -0.64 12.28
C ILE A 14 -16.67 0.01 13.56
N SER A 15 -16.67 1.33 13.64
CA SER A 15 -16.49 2.05 14.91
C SER A 15 -17.68 1.68 15.80
N SER A 16 -17.50 0.75 16.75
CA SER A 16 -18.49 0.58 17.80
C SER A 16 -18.34 1.74 18.77
N GLU A 17 -19.36 2.60 18.82
CA GLU A 17 -19.61 3.43 20.00
C GLU A 17 -19.51 2.55 21.26
N ALA A 18 -18.82 3.07 22.28
CA ALA A 18 -18.56 2.49 23.60
C ALA A 18 -17.33 1.56 23.68
N GLY A 19 -16.26 2.13 24.25
CA GLY A 19 -15.05 1.43 24.69
C GLY A 19 -15.33 0.21 25.57
N ALA A 20 -15.09 -0.96 24.97
CA ALA A 20 -14.63 -2.20 25.60
C ALA A 20 -14.31 -3.19 24.45
N TYR A 21 -13.03 -3.40 24.14
CA TYR A 21 -12.60 -4.36 23.12
C TYR A 21 -12.95 -5.79 23.56
N GLY A 22 -14.08 -6.34 23.09
CA GLY A 22 -14.53 -7.69 23.41
C GLY A 22 -13.98 -8.77 22.47
N ASP A 23 -13.93 -10.02 22.93
CA ASP A 23 -13.64 -11.20 22.11
C ASP A 23 -14.72 -11.38 21.01
N ASN A 24 -14.32 -11.77 19.79
CA ASN A 24 -15.16 -11.92 18.58
C ASN A 24 -15.74 -10.63 17.97
N GLN A 25 -15.10 -9.48 18.17
CA GLN A 25 -15.51 -8.23 17.49
C GLN A 25 -15.09 -8.25 16.01
N ILE A 26 -16.04 -7.95 15.11
CA ILE A 26 -15.77 -7.72 13.67
C ILE A 26 -14.92 -6.45 13.56
N GLN A 27 -13.72 -6.60 13.01
CA GLN A 27 -12.80 -5.48 12.78
C GLN A 27 -13.03 -4.88 11.41
N ALA A 28 -13.37 -5.72 10.44
CA ALA A 28 -13.63 -5.32 9.08
C ALA A 28 -14.52 -6.34 8.36
N GLU A 29 -15.49 -5.86 7.59
CA GLU A 29 -16.27 -6.70 6.67
C GLU A 29 -16.00 -6.27 5.23
N GLY A 30 -15.48 -7.19 4.42
CA GLY A 30 -15.26 -6.99 2.99
C GLY A 30 -16.09 -7.95 2.14
N ILE A 31 -16.10 -7.69 0.84
CA ILE A 31 -16.77 -8.55 -0.15
C ILE A 31 -16.17 -9.97 -0.19
N HIS A 32 -14.87 -10.12 0.12
CA HIS A 32 -14.14 -11.39 0.04
C HIS A 32 -14.05 -12.15 1.36
N ALA A 33 -14.02 -11.47 2.50
CA ALA A 33 -13.89 -12.09 3.82
C ALA A 33 -14.35 -11.15 4.94
N THR A 34 -14.65 -11.74 6.10
CA THR A 34 -14.86 -11.00 7.36
C THR A 34 -13.64 -11.21 8.25
N ILE A 35 -13.12 -10.12 8.81
CA ILE A 35 -11.99 -10.12 9.74
C ILE A 35 -12.51 -9.87 11.14
N TYR A 36 -12.16 -10.74 12.09
CA TYR A 36 -12.49 -10.56 13.49
C TYR A 36 -11.27 -10.72 14.39
N ARG A 37 -11.31 -10.01 15.51
CA ARG A 37 -10.33 -10.10 16.58
C ARG A 37 -10.74 -11.24 17.52
N SER A 38 -9.80 -12.12 17.84
CA SER A 38 -10.02 -13.19 18.82
C SER A 38 -8.92 -13.19 19.87
N GLU A 39 -9.33 -13.34 21.13
CA GLU A 39 -8.44 -13.51 22.27
C GLU A 39 -8.34 -15.00 22.61
N ILE A 40 -7.13 -15.56 22.54
CA ILE A 40 -6.91 -16.97 22.88
C ILE A 40 -6.25 -17.04 24.26
N ASP A 41 -6.99 -17.62 25.21
CA ASP A 41 -6.44 -18.03 26.50
C ASP A 41 -5.65 -19.33 26.34
N ASN A 42 -4.32 -19.21 26.25
CA ASN A 42 -3.42 -20.35 26.34
C ASN A 42 -3.34 -20.87 27.79
N SER A 43 -4.45 -21.44 28.28
CA SER A 43 -4.49 -22.22 29.51
C SER A 43 -4.14 -23.67 29.21
N ASP A 44 -2.91 -23.93 28.77
CA ASP A 44 -2.40 -25.30 28.77
C ASP A 44 -2.45 -25.81 30.21
N GLY A 45 -3.20 -26.89 30.43
CA GLY A 45 -3.59 -27.45 31.72
C GLY A 45 -2.44 -27.98 32.59
N ASN A 46 -1.47 -27.15 32.90
CA ASN A 46 -0.40 -27.41 33.86
C ASN A 46 -0.67 -26.59 35.15
N PRO A 47 -1.06 -27.22 36.27
CA PRO A 47 -1.50 -26.53 37.48
C PRO A 47 -0.37 -25.81 38.25
N GLN A 48 0.86 -25.77 37.73
CA GLN A 48 2.01 -25.19 38.41
C GLN A 48 2.64 -24.07 37.57
N GLY A 49 2.08 -22.88 37.75
CA GLY A 49 2.73 -21.59 37.59
C GLY A 49 3.27 -21.24 36.20
N ARG A 50 2.51 -20.47 35.42
CA ARG A 50 3.04 -19.44 34.51
C ARG A 50 1.95 -18.49 34.04
N VAL A 51 2.38 -17.26 33.76
CA VAL A 51 1.61 -16.10 33.28
C VAL A 51 0.72 -16.50 32.09
N SER A 52 -0.58 -16.18 32.13
CA SER A 52 -1.46 -16.31 30.97
C SER A 52 -1.01 -15.33 29.89
N HIS A 53 -0.36 -15.84 28.85
CA HIS A 53 -0.10 -15.04 27.65
C HIS A 53 -1.42 -14.92 26.88
N HIS A 54 -2.05 -13.75 26.99
CA HIS A 54 -3.19 -13.37 26.15
C HIS A 54 -2.64 -13.11 24.75
N GLU A 55 -2.97 -13.96 23.79
CA GLU A 55 -2.55 -13.78 22.40
C GLU A 55 -3.75 -13.30 21.58
N ILE A 56 -3.62 -12.09 20.99
CA ILE A 56 -4.65 -11.52 20.13
C ILE A 56 -4.35 -11.93 18.68
N ARG A 57 -5.32 -12.53 18.02
CA ARG A 57 -5.21 -12.97 16.61
C ARG A 57 -6.25 -12.28 15.74
N ALA A 58 -5.86 -12.02 14.50
CA ALA A 58 -6.80 -11.68 13.43
C ALA A 58 -7.24 -12.99 12.77
N ILE A 59 -8.55 -13.16 12.58
CA ILE A 59 -9.08 -14.31 11.86
C ILE A 59 -9.85 -13.80 10.64
N LYS A 60 -9.39 -14.23 9.45
CA LYS A 60 -10.04 -13.97 8.17
C LYS A 60 -10.89 -15.20 7.82
N ALA A 61 -12.21 -15.01 7.75
CA ALA A 61 -13.16 -16.08 7.50
C ALA A 61 -13.98 -15.85 6.24
N VAL A 62 -14.22 -16.94 5.49
CA VAL A 62 -15.02 -16.94 4.28
C VAL A 62 -15.96 -18.15 4.25
N THR A 63 -17.22 -17.91 3.90
CA THR A 63 -18.20 -18.98 3.67
C THR A 63 -18.13 -19.43 2.21
N ALA A 64 -18.33 -20.72 1.95
CA ALA A 64 -18.26 -21.28 0.60
C ALA A 64 -19.26 -20.63 -0.39
N PHE A 65 -20.32 -19.98 0.11
CA PHE A 65 -21.27 -19.24 -0.71
C PHE A 65 -20.76 -17.85 -1.16
N LYS A 66 -19.86 -17.20 -0.39
CA LYS A 66 -19.23 -15.93 -0.78
C LYS A 66 -18.14 -16.13 -1.86
N ASN A 67 -17.49 -17.30 -1.91
CA ASN A 67 -16.41 -17.59 -2.89
C ASN A 67 -16.89 -17.79 -4.34
N ALA A 68 -18.15 -18.18 -4.57
CA ALA A 68 -18.60 -18.68 -5.88
C ALA A 68 -18.75 -17.59 -6.98
N ARG A 69 -18.36 -16.33 -6.75
CA ARG A 69 -18.66 -15.21 -7.67
C ARG A 69 -17.55 -14.18 -7.93
N LEU A 70 -16.39 -14.26 -7.29
CA LEU A 70 -15.39 -13.18 -7.37
C LEU A 70 -14.03 -13.71 -7.81
N GLU A 71 -13.93 -14.10 -9.08
CA GLU A 71 -12.65 -14.33 -9.74
C GLU A 71 -11.83 -13.03 -9.69
N PRO A 72 -10.51 -13.03 -9.38
CA PRO A 72 -9.63 -14.14 -9.02
C PRO A 72 -9.34 -14.30 -7.51
N HIS A 73 -10.08 -13.62 -6.62
CA HIS A 73 -9.81 -13.58 -5.18
C HIS A 73 -10.18 -14.88 -4.46
N ASP A 74 -9.20 -15.54 -3.82
CA ASP A 74 -9.43 -16.78 -3.06
C ASP A 74 -8.59 -16.85 -1.77
N VAL A 75 -9.27 -16.81 -0.61
CA VAL A 75 -8.64 -16.92 0.72
C VAL A 75 -7.88 -18.24 0.90
N ARG A 76 -8.23 -19.30 0.17
CA ARG A 76 -7.44 -20.54 0.16
C ARG A 76 -6.10 -20.32 -0.52
N SER A 77 -6.07 -19.59 -1.64
CA SER A 77 -4.81 -19.29 -2.33
C SER A 77 -3.86 -18.52 -1.41
N GLU A 78 -4.40 -17.57 -0.63
CA GLU A 78 -3.66 -16.87 0.42
C GLU A 78 -3.09 -17.83 1.47
N ALA A 79 -3.91 -18.75 2.00
CA ALA A 79 -3.46 -19.75 2.97
C ALA A 79 -2.32 -20.61 2.43
N TYR A 80 -2.44 -21.09 1.18
CA TYR A 80 -1.45 -21.95 0.54
C TYR A 80 -0.15 -21.21 0.20
N ALA A 81 -0.22 -19.93 -0.18
CA ALA A 81 0.97 -19.10 -0.34
C ALA A 81 1.66 -18.89 1.02
N LEU A 82 0.94 -18.40 2.03
CA LEU A 82 1.51 -18.09 3.34
C LEU A 82 2.06 -19.33 4.08
N ALA A 83 1.47 -20.51 3.86
CA ALA A 83 1.92 -21.74 4.48
C ALA A 83 3.41 -22.07 4.21
N ARG A 84 3.96 -21.61 3.08
CA ARG A 84 5.36 -21.86 2.65
C ARG A 84 6.25 -20.62 2.62
N LEU A 85 5.70 -19.42 2.80
CA LEU A 85 6.50 -18.19 2.83
C LEU A 85 7.06 -17.96 4.23
N ARG A 86 8.36 -17.74 4.34
CA ARG A 86 9.05 -17.41 5.60
C ARG A 86 9.97 -16.23 5.35
N HIS A 87 9.52 -15.05 5.77
CA HIS A 87 10.28 -13.81 5.63
C HIS A 87 9.88 -12.82 6.72
N VAL A 88 10.82 -12.02 7.21
CA VAL A 88 10.56 -11.06 8.31
C VAL A 88 9.49 -10.03 7.94
N ASN A 89 9.37 -9.70 6.66
CA ASN A 89 8.40 -8.71 6.16
C ASN A 89 7.12 -9.31 5.54
N ILE A 90 6.84 -10.60 5.73
CA ILE A 90 5.60 -11.26 5.29
C ILE A 90 4.84 -11.75 6.52
N ILE A 91 3.51 -11.60 6.53
CA ILE A 91 2.67 -12.07 7.63
C ILE A 91 2.78 -13.59 7.82
N GLU A 92 2.79 -14.05 9.06
CA GLU A 92 2.81 -15.48 9.36
C GLU A 92 1.38 -16.04 9.41
N LEU A 93 1.17 -17.17 8.73
CA LEU A 93 -0.03 -17.98 8.89
C LEU A 93 0.11 -18.83 10.17
N LEU A 94 -0.71 -18.55 11.18
CA LEU A 94 -0.69 -19.27 12.45
C LEU A 94 -1.51 -20.56 12.40
N ALA A 95 -2.67 -20.50 11.75
CA ALA A 95 -3.57 -21.65 11.59
C ALA A 95 -4.47 -21.49 10.37
N ALA A 96 -4.91 -22.60 9.79
CA ALA A 96 -5.99 -22.65 8.82
C ALA A 96 -6.93 -23.80 9.17
N SER A 97 -8.24 -23.59 9.04
CA SER A 97 -9.24 -24.61 9.33
C SER A 97 -10.44 -24.52 8.39
N TYR A 98 -11.06 -25.67 8.14
CA TYR A 98 -12.29 -25.77 7.36
C TYR A 98 -13.37 -26.53 8.12
N SER A 99 -14.53 -25.91 8.32
CA SER A 99 -15.72 -26.55 8.88
C SER A 99 -16.65 -27.01 7.77
N HIS A 100 -16.72 -28.33 7.52
CA HIS A 100 -17.64 -28.91 6.53
C HIS A 100 -19.11 -28.62 6.84
N GLN A 101 -19.48 -28.62 8.13
CA GLN A 101 -20.86 -28.40 8.56
C GLN A 101 -21.32 -26.96 8.30
N GLN A 102 -20.45 -25.98 8.58
CA GLN A 102 -20.74 -24.56 8.38
C GLN A 102 -20.33 -24.06 6.98
N LYS A 103 -19.63 -24.89 6.20
CA LYS A 103 -18.96 -24.51 4.95
C LYS A 103 -18.11 -23.24 5.12
N LEU A 104 -17.35 -23.19 6.21
CA LEU A 104 -16.61 -22.02 6.66
C LEU A 104 -15.11 -22.33 6.59
N PHE A 105 -14.36 -21.54 5.82
CA PHE A 105 -12.91 -21.58 5.77
C PHE A 105 -12.34 -20.39 6.54
N GLN A 106 -11.33 -20.62 7.37
CA GLN A 106 -10.76 -19.60 8.24
C GLN A 106 -9.24 -19.72 8.26
N ILE A 107 -8.57 -18.57 8.21
CA ILE A 107 -7.14 -18.46 8.47
C ILE A 107 -6.90 -17.49 9.63
N SER A 108 -5.93 -17.81 10.47
CA SER A 108 -5.53 -17.00 11.61
C SER A 108 -4.11 -16.48 11.42
N MET A 109 -3.93 -15.21 11.74
CA MET A 109 -2.67 -14.48 11.65
C MET A 109 -2.47 -13.58 12.88
N PRO A 110 -1.25 -13.09 13.15
CA PRO A 110 -1.04 -12.10 14.20
C PRO A 110 -1.93 -10.87 13.99
N PHE A 111 -2.54 -10.35 15.06
CA PHE A 111 -3.30 -9.11 14.98
C PHE A 111 -2.37 -7.90 14.97
N ILE A 112 -2.34 -7.18 13.84
CA ILE A 112 -1.61 -5.91 13.69
C ILE A 112 -2.62 -4.89 13.17
N PRO A 113 -3.05 -3.91 14.01
CA PRO A 113 -4.19 -3.05 13.70
C PRO A 113 -3.87 -1.90 12.75
N LEU A 114 -2.59 -1.55 12.61
CA LEU A 114 -2.15 -0.38 11.85
C LEU A 114 -1.68 -0.80 10.46
N THR A 115 -2.20 -0.15 9.42
CA THR A 115 -1.74 -0.29 8.05
C THR A 115 -0.79 0.85 7.67
N LEU A 116 -0.01 0.66 6.60
CA LEU A 116 0.78 1.73 6.02
C LEU A 116 -0.13 2.84 5.45
N ASN A 117 -1.36 2.50 5.01
CA ASN A 117 -2.32 3.51 4.57
C ASN A 117 -2.64 4.49 5.69
N ASP A 118 -2.99 3.98 6.88
CA ASP A 118 -3.32 4.80 8.06
C ASP A 118 -2.16 5.73 8.45
N LEU A 119 -0.93 5.21 8.36
CA LEU A 119 0.27 6.02 8.59
C LEU A 119 0.45 7.10 7.52
N LEU A 120 0.34 6.75 6.25
CA LEU A 120 0.57 7.69 5.16
C LEU A 120 -0.49 8.79 5.11
N GLU A 121 -1.73 8.49 5.51
CA GLU A 121 -2.82 9.46 5.66
C GLU A 121 -2.62 10.40 6.85
N ASN A 122 -1.86 10.00 7.86
CA ASN A 122 -1.53 10.91 8.96
C ASN A 122 -0.61 12.05 8.48
N PRO A 123 -0.97 13.33 8.69
CA PRO A 123 -0.15 14.45 8.23
C PRO A 123 1.21 14.56 8.95
N ARG A 124 1.40 13.87 10.08
CA ARG A 124 2.72 13.72 10.72
C ARG A 124 3.69 12.88 9.87
N CYS A 125 3.19 12.11 8.90
CA CYS A 125 4.00 11.44 7.88
C CYS A 125 4.32 12.35 6.69
N SER A 126 4.44 13.67 6.94
CA SER A 126 5.05 14.65 6.03
C SER A 126 6.34 15.18 6.65
N PRO A 127 7.38 15.53 5.85
CA PRO A 127 8.53 16.27 6.37
C PRO A 127 8.14 17.68 6.85
N TYR A 128 7.05 18.24 6.35
CA TYR A 128 6.59 19.59 6.65
C TYR A 128 5.69 19.61 7.89
N LEU A 129 5.73 20.74 8.60
CA LEU A 129 4.80 21.03 9.69
C LEU A 129 3.39 21.21 9.14
N LEU A 130 2.42 20.70 9.90
CA LEU A 130 0.99 20.88 9.60
C LEU A 130 0.69 22.37 9.42
N PRO A 131 -0.02 22.77 8.35
CA PRO A 131 -0.43 24.16 8.17
C PRO A 131 -1.36 24.57 9.31
N LYS A 132 -1.02 25.65 10.04
CA LYS A 132 -1.85 26.15 11.15
C LYS A 132 -3.16 26.82 10.70
N GLN A 133 -3.22 27.28 9.45
CA GLN A 133 -4.36 27.95 8.82
C GLN A 133 -4.37 27.57 7.33
N ALA A 134 -5.53 27.22 6.75
CA ALA A 134 -5.62 27.03 5.30
C ALA A 134 -5.41 28.39 4.61
N ALA A 135 -4.32 28.49 3.87
CA ALA A 135 -3.99 29.64 3.03
C ALA A 135 -3.88 30.99 3.77
N GLU A 136 -2.71 31.26 4.35
CA GLU A 136 -1.97 32.39 3.80
C GLU A 136 -1.29 31.88 2.51
N SER A 137 -2.02 32.01 1.40
CA SER A 137 -1.55 31.63 0.07
C SER A 137 -0.20 32.31 -0.22
N GLY A 138 0.88 31.53 -0.20
CA GLY A 138 2.25 32.01 -0.41
C GLY A 138 3.24 31.76 0.73
N GLN A 139 2.82 31.24 1.90
CA GLN A 139 3.80 30.77 2.88
C GLN A 139 4.45 29.46 2.44
N VAL A 140 5.79 29.44 2.42
CA VAL A 140 6.57 28.22 2.15
C VAL A 140 6.31 27.19 3.27
N PRO A 141 5.98 25.93 2.94
CA PRO A 141 5.83 24.86 3.92
C PRO A 141 7.04 24.79 4.85
N ARG A 142 6.81 24.86 6.16
CA ARG A 142 7.90 24.91 7.15
C ARG A 142 8.40 23.50 7.45
N VAL A 143 9.72 23.34 7.53
CA VAL A 143 10.39 22.08 7.90
C VAL A 143 11.21 22.32 9.17
N THR A 144 11.40 21.27 9.98
CA THR A 144 12.38 21.27 11.07
C THR A 144 13.37 20.12 10.85
N LEU A 145 14.56 20.18 11.46
CA LEU A 145 15.52 19.06 11.39
C LEU A 145 14.92 17.76 11.93
N GLN A 146 14.10 17.84 12.98
CA GLN A 146 13.45 16.69 13.59
C GLN A 146 12.39 16.07 12.67
N THR A 147 11.49 16.87 12.08
CA THR A 147 10.46 16.36 11.16
C THR A 147 11.08 15.79 9.90
N LEU A 148 12.14 16.42 9.40
CA LEU A 148 12.87 15.96 8.23
C LEU A 148 13.60 14.63 8.50
N SER A 149 14.35 14.54 9.59
CA SER A 149 15.07 13.31 9.97
C SER A 149 14.10 12.14 10.15
N ARG A 150 13.03 12.36 10.92
CA ARG A 150 11.98 11.36 11.17
C ARG A 150 11.35 10.84 9.89
N PHE A 151 10.93 11.74 8.99
CA PHE A 151 10.30 11.37 7.73
C PHE A 151 11.26 10.59 6.81
N ARG A 152 12.52 11.04 6.70
CA ARG A 152 13.56 10.36 5.92
C ARG A 152 13.80 8.94 6.42
N THR A 153 14.01 8.79 7.73
CA THR A 153 14.21 7.48 8.36
C THR A 153 13.01 6.57 8.10
N LEU A 154 11.78 7.06 8.31
CA LEU A 154 10.57 6.26 8.08
C LEU A 154 10.47 5.81 6.62
N ALA A 155 10.55 6.74 5.66
CA ALA A 155 10.39 6.41 4.25
C ALA A 155 11.47 5.43 3.77
N LYS A 156 12.73 5.69 4.12
CA LYS A 156 13.87 4.84 3.73
C LYS A 156 13.76 3.42 4.32
N THR A 157 13.41 3.32 5.60
CA THR A 157 13.25 2.06 6.33
C THR A 157 12.11 1.23 5.78
N PHE A 158 10.92 1.83 5.58
CA PHE A 158 9.77 1.10 5.07
C PHE A 158 9.93 0.71 3.61
N LEU A 159 10.44 1.60 2.76
CA LEU A 159 10.73 1.25 1.36
C LEU A 159 11.67 0.07 1.25
N PHE A 160 12.74 0.02 2.05
CA PHE A 160 13.65 -1.12 2.05
C PHE A 160 12.95 -2.43 2.44
N GLN A 161 12.17 -2.42 3.53
CA GLN A 161 11.43 -3.60 3.98
C GLN A 161 10.40 -4.09 2.95
N ILE A 162 9.69 -3.17 2.28
CA ILE A 162 8.71 -3.49 1.24
C ILE A 162 9.40 -4.09 0.01
N ILE A 163 10.48 -3.46 -0.47
CA ILE A 163 11.27 -3.97 -1.60
C ILE A 163 11.87 -5.33 -1.26
N SER A 164 12.34 -5.51 -0.02
CA SER A 164 12.86 -6.78 0.47
C SER A 164 11.80 -7.90 0.43
N ALA A 165 10.59 -7.62 0.91
CA ALA A 165 9.48 -8.57 0.82
C ALA A 165 9.18 -8.97 -0.64
N VAL A 166 9.12 -7.99 -1.56
CA VAL A 166 8.87 -8.24 -2.99
C VAL A 166 10.04 -9.01 -3.63
N ALA A 167 11.29 -8.65 -3.32
CA ALA A 167 12.47 -9.35 -3.80
C ALA A 167 12.45 -10.81 -3.36
N PHE A 168 12.12 -11.09 -2.10
CA PHE A 168 11.95 -12.46 -1.61
C PHE A 168 10.84 -13.19 -2.38
N LEU A 169 9.65 -12.57 -2.57
CA LEU A 169 8.56 -13.19 -3.33
C LEU A 169 8.97 -13.55 -4.76
N HIS A 170 9.71 -12.69 -5.43
CA HIS A 170 10.09 -12.85 -6.83
C HIS A 170 11.28 -13.80 -7.05
N THR A 171 12.15 -13.96 -6.04
CA THR A 171 13.42 -14.71 -6.19
C THR A 171 13.50 -16.00 -5.37
N ASN A 172 12.54 -16.26 -4.49
CA ASN A 172 12.50 -17.52 -3.73
C ASN A 172 12.41 -18.73 -4.69
N SER A 173 12.74 -19.93 -4.20
CA SER A 173 12.71 -21.20 -4.95
C SER A 173 11.37 -21.47 -5.65
N GLN A 174 10.30 -20.87 -5.13
CA GLN A 174 8.96 -20.93 -5.65
C GLN A 174 8.38 -19.51 -5.79
N PRO A 175 8.73 -18.78 -6.87
CA PRO A 175 8.37 -17.38 -7.02
C PRO A 175 6.87 -17.14 -7.04
N ILE A 176 6.46 -16.00 -6.48
CA ILE A 176 5.08 -15.55 -6.44
C ILE A 176 5.03 -14.07 -6.84
N ALA A 177 4.12 -13.72 -7.74
CA ALA A 177 3.71 -12.32 -7.93
C ALA A 177 2.51 -12.03 -7.03
N HIS A 178 2.57 -10.93 -6.28
CA HIS A 178 1.54 -10.52 -5.32
C HIS A 178 0.24 -10.06 -6.02
N ARG A 179 0.41 -9.25 -7.07
CA ARG A 179 -0.61 -8.62 -7.93
C ARG A 179 -1.55 -7.62 -7.27
N ASP A 180 -1.44 -7.37 -5.96
CA ASP A 180 -2.18 -6.29 -5.27
C ASP A 180 -1.33 -5.49 -4.27
N LEU A 181 -0.18 -4.97 -4.69
CA LEU A 181 0.65 -4.14 -3.81
C LEU A 181 0.04 -2.73 -3.66
N LYS A 182 -0.38 -2.41 -2.43
CA LYS A 182 -0.93 -1.10 -2.04
C LYS A 182 -0.68 -0.86 -0.54
N PRO A 183 -0.70 0.40 -0.05
CA PRO A 183 -0.47 0.71 1.36
C PRO A 183 -1.38 -0.04 2.35
N SER A 184 -2.65 -0.30 2.00
CA SER A 184 -3.57 -1.03 2.88
C SER A 184 -3.23 -2.52 3.04
N ASN A 185 -2.43 -3.09 2.13
CA ASN A 185 -1.94 -4.47 2.21
C ASN A 185 -0.60 -4.57 2.93
N ILE A 186 -0.14 -3.51 3.60
CA ILE A 186 1.07 -3.51 4.43
C ILE A 186 0.67 -3.17 5.85
N LEU A 187 0.80 -4.13 6.77
CA LEU A 187 0.62 -3.89 8.19
C LEU A 187 1.91 -3.36 8.81
N VAL A 188 1.80 -2.51 9.84
CA VAL A 188 2.93 -1.89 10.52
C VAL A 188 2.87 -2.16 12.01
N GLN A 189 3.91 -2.78 12.54
CA GLN A 189 4.06 -3.07 13.96
C GLN A 189 4.60 -1.84 14.73
N PRO A 190 4.36 -1.74 16.05
CA PRO A 190 4.87 -0.63 16.87
C PRO A 190 6.39 -0.45 16.83
N ASP A 191 7.14 -1.51 16.58
CA ASP A 191 8.61 -1.51 16.46
C ASP A 191 9.12 -1.07 15.06
N GLY A 192 8.20 -0.75 14.15
CA GLY A 192 8.52 -0.36 12.77
C GLY A 192 8.74 -1.53 11.81
N CYS A 193 8.50 -2.78 12.23
CA CYS A 193 8.49 -3.91 11.30
C CYS A 193 7.20 -3.91 10.48
N ILE A 194 7.33 -4.02 9.16
CA ILE A 194 6.18 -4.16 8.26
C ILE A 194 5.86 -5.63 7.97
N LYS A 195 4.59 -5.94 7.70
CA LYS A 195 4.14 -7.27 7.24
C LYS A 195 3.25 -7.11 6.01
N LEU A 196 3.69 -7.63 4.87
CA LEU A 196 2.89 -7.76 3.67
C LEU A 196 1.79 -8.81 3.88
N ILE A 197 0.56 -8.48 3.51
CA ILE A 197 -0.65 -9.31 3.63
C ILE A 197 -1.40 -9.43 2.30
N ASP A 198 -2.44 -10.26 2.29
CA ASP A 198 -3.44 -10.41 1.22
C ASP A 198 -2.91 -11.01 -0.10
N PHE A 199 -2.52 -12.29 -0.02
CA PHE A 199 -2.09 -13.09 -1.16
C PHE A 199 -3.27 -13.69 -1.96
N GLY A 200 -4.49 -13.20 -1.76
CA GLY A 200 -5.73 -13.76 -2.31
C GLY A 200 -5.79 -13.76 -3.84
N ILE A 201 -5.08 -12.85 -4.49
CA ILE A 201 -4.96 -12.79 -5.97
C ILE A 201 -3.54 -13.06 -6.46
N SER A 202 -2.68 -13.68 -5.66
CA SER A 202 -1.31 -13.97 -6.08
C SER A 202 -1.22 -14.94 -7.26
N TRP A 203 -0.09 -14.95 -7.95
CA TRP A 203 0.19 -15.81 -9.11
C TRP A 203 1.53 -16.52 -8.97
N GLU A 204 1.57 -17.81 -9.25
CA GLU A 204 2.75 -18.68 -9.02
C GLU A 204 3.34 -19.27 -10.32
N GLY A 205 2.79 -18.95 -11.49
CA GLY A 205 3.23 -19.51 -12.77
C GLY A 205 3.02 -21.01 -12.95
N ARG A 206 2.27 -21.64 -12.05
CA ARG A 206 2.00 -23.08 -12.00
C ARG A 206 0.63 -23.33 -11.35
N PRO A 207 0.06 -24.53 -11.50
CA PRO A 207 -1.21 -24.88 -10.88
C PRO A 207 -1.20 -24.62 -9.37
N ARG A 208 -2.20 -23.88 -8.87
CA ARG A 208 -2.28 -23.51 -7.45
C ARG A 208 -2.36 -24.74 -6.55
N GLY A 209 -1.60 -24.74 -5.45
CA GLY A 209 -1.53 -25.85 -4.50
C GLY A 209 -0.66 -27.05 -4.94
N HIS A 210 0.03 -26.97 -6.08
CA HIS A 210 1.03 -27.97 -6.48
C HIS A 210 2.35 -27.74 -5.72
N GLY A 211 2.87 -28.77 -5.04
CA GLY A 211 4.04 -28.66 -4.17
C GLY A 211 3.73 -28.24 -2.73
N ALA A 212 2.47 -27.93 -2.39
CA ALA A 212 2.01 -27.79 -1.01
C ALA A 212 1.67 -29.15 -0.36
N SER A 213 2.17 -30.25 -0.93
CA SER A 213 2.26 -31.53 -0.23
C SER A 213 3.39 -31.40 0.79
N PHE A 214 3.05 -31.18 2.05
CA PHE A 214 3.96 -31.31 3.20
C PHE A 214 4.44 -32.76 3.42
N GLU A 215 4.38 -33.59 2.39
CA GLU A 215 4.85 -34.97 2.40
C GLU A 215 6.20 -35.00 1.70
N GLU A 216 7.23 -35.26 2.52
CA GLU A 216 8.61 -35.65 2.17
C GLU A 216 9.62 -34.53 1.83
N GLU A 217 10.08 -33.82 2.87
CA GLU A 217 11.54 -33.66 3.08
C GLU A 217 11.87 -34.07 4.52
N GLY A 218 12.66 -35.14 4.64
CA GLY A 218 13.06 -35.72 5.91
C GLY A 218 13.95 -34.80 6.75
N HIS A 219 13.77 -34.93 8.07
CA HIS A 219 14.59 -34.38 9.15
C HIS A 219 14.64 -32.86 9.31
N CYS A 220 13.94 -32.35 10.33
CA CYS A 220 14.45 -31.27 11.19
C CYS A 220 13.89 -31.42 12.61
N GLU A 221 14.77 -31.69 13.58
CA GLU A 221 14.54 -31.78 15.02
C GLU A 221 14.33 -30.41 15.71
N ASN A 222 13.90 -29.36 14.98
CA ASN A 222 13.67 -28.03 15.53
C ASN A 222 12.31 -27.43 15.08
N GLY A 223 11.24 -27.85 15.75
CA GLY A 223 10.42 -26.89 16.51
C GLY A 223 9.12 -26.32 15.91
N ASN A 224 8.93 -26.16 14.60
CA ASN A 224 7.65 -25.65 14.07
C ASN A 224 6.87 -26.78 13.40
N GLY A 225 6.11 -27.49 14.23
CA GLY A 225 5.24 -28.58 13.81
C GLY A 225 4.25 -28.17 12.72
N ARG A 226 3.92 -29.15 11.88
CA ARG A 226 2.77 -29.23 10.97
C ARG A 226 1.67 -28.22 11.38
N LEU A 227 1.38 -27.22 10.54
CA LEU A 227 0.27 -26.28 10.77
C LEU A 227 -1.00 -27.09 11.06
N ASN A 228 -1.54 -26.98 12.27
CA ASN A 228 -2.71 -27.74 12.70
C ASN A 228 -3.88 -27.48 11.73
N GLY A 229 -4.53 -28.54 11.24
CA GLY A 229 -5.72 -28.45 10.38
C GLY A 229 -5.46 -28.15 8.90
N PHE A 230 -4.22 -27.93 8.48
CA PHE A 230 -3.92 -27.56 7.08
C PHE A 230 -4.07 -28.74 6.09
N SER A 231 -3.86 -29.99 6.52
CA SER A 231 -3.97 -31.17 5.64
C SER A 231 -5.38 -31.42 5.10
N ASP A 232 -6.41 -30.95 5.81
CA ASP A 232 -7.81 -31.11 5.44
C ASP A 232 -8.37 -29.86 4.72
N ALA A 233 -7.52 -28.85 4.48
CA ALA A 233 -7.94 -27.61 3.83
C ALA A 233 -8.26 -27.83 2.35
N PRO A 234 -9.42 -27.35 1.85
CA PRO A 234 -9.77 -27.47 0.44
C PRO A 234 -8.74 -26.75 -0.43
N LYS A 235 -8.39 -27.36 -1.57
CA LYS A 235 -7.55 -26.71 -2.57
C LYS A 235 -8.21 -25.44 -3.11
N PRO A 236 -7.42 -24.47 -3.61
CA PRO A 236 -7.96 -23.33 -4.33
C PRO A 236 -8.89 -23.76 -5.48
N GLU A 237 -9.99 -23.04 -5.67
CA GLU A 237 -10.95 -23.35 -6.75
C GLU A 237 -10.54 -22.75 -8.09
N TRP A 238 -9.82 -21.63 -8.05
CA TRP A 238 -9.41 -20.89 -9.22
C TRP A 238 -7.96 -21.20 -9.58
N ASP A 239 -7.73 -21.60 -10.83
CA ASP A 239 -6.40 -21.93 -11.34
C ASP A 239 -6.13 -21.15 -12.62
N GLU A 240 -5.13 -20.25 -12.57
CA GLU A 240 -4.68 -19.46 -13.71
C GLU A 240 -3.50 -20.16 -14.37
N THR A 241 -3.57 -20.39 -15.68
CA THR A 241 -2.41 -20.85 -16.45
C THR A 241 -1.64 -19.66 -17.01
N PRO A 242 -0.33 -19.82 -17.31
CA PRO A 242 0.46 -18.77 -17.96
C PRO A 242 -0.16 -18.26 -19.28
N GLU A 243 -0.94 -19.08 -19.98
CA GLU A 243 -1.58 -18.72 -21.25
C GLU A 243 -2.92 -17.98 -21.07
N ARG A 244 -3.52 -18.02 -19.88
CA ARG A 244 -4.84 -17.47 -19.59
C ARG A 244 -4.87 -16.79 -18.23
N MET A 245 -4.11 -15.72 -18.10
CA MET A 245 -4.06 -14.91 -16.89
C MET A 245 -5.28 -13.97 -16.81
N CYS A 246 -5.74 -13.69 -15.59
CA CYS A 246 -6.73 -12.66 -15.31
C CYS A 246 -6.06 -11.29 -15.37
N CYS A 247 -6.53 -10.38 -16.22
CA CYS A 247 -6.04 -9.00 -16.25
C CYS A 247 -6.76 -8.07 -15.26
N GLN A 248 -7.89 -8.50 -14.68
CA GLN A 248 -8.61 -7.78 -13.64
C GLN A 248 -7.97 -8.03 -12.27
N VAL A 249 -6.72 -7.61 -12.14
CA VAL A 249 -5.91 -7.68 -10.91
C VAL A 249 -5.31 -6.31 -10.60
N SER A 250 -4.80 -6.14 -9.38
CA SER A 250 -4.36 -4.85 -8.84
C SER A 250 -5.50 -3.85 -8.62
N SER A 251 -5.33 -3.02 -7.58
CA SER A 251 -6.32 -2.04 -7.16
C SER A 251 -6.08 -0.65 -7.76
N GLY A 252 -7.11 -0.07 -8.38
CA GLY A 252 -7.19 1.35 -8.74
C GLY A 252 -5.88 1.96 -9.29
N PRO A 253 -5.27 2.94 -8.58
CA PRO A 253 -4.13 3.71 -9.08
C PRO A 253 -2.82 2.90 -9.14
N TYR A 254 -2.75 1.76 -8.45
CA TYR A 254 -1.58 0.88 -8.40
C TYR A 254 -1.52 -0.07 -9.62
N ARG A 255 -2.54 -0.06 -10.49
CA ARG A 255 -2.64 -0.98 -11.62
C ARG A 255 -1.70 -0.61 -12.75
N ALA A 256 -0.94 -1.61 -13.21
CA ALA A 256 0.04 -1.45 -14.27
C ALA A 256 -0.62 -1.15 -15.64
N PRO A 257 0.01 -0.32 -16.48
CA PRO A 257 -0.59 0.16 -17.73
C PRO A 257 -0.89 -0.98 -18.70
N GLU A 258 -0.07 -2.02 -18.76
CA GLU A 258 -0.29 -3.19 -19.62
C GLU A 258 -1.60 -3.92 -19.28
N LEU A 259 -2.01 -3.95 -18.00
CA LEU A 259 -3.25 -4.59 -17.56
C LEU A 259 -4.50 -3.87 -18.07
N LEU A 260 -4.40 -2.56 -18.32
CA LEU A 260 -5.51 -1.69 -18.77
C LEU A 260 -5.90 -1.94 -20.23
N PHE A 261 -5.11 -2.73 -20.97
CA PHE A 261 -5.40 -3.09 -22.36
C PHE A 261 -5.81 -4.55 -22.54
N ALA A 262 -6.34 -5.16 -21.46
CA ALA A 262 -6.90 -6.49 -21.39
C ALA A 262 -6.02 -7.64 -21.93
N PRO A 263 -4.72 -7.71 -21.56
CA PRO A 263 -3.84 -8.81 -21.97
C PRO A 263 -4.31 -10.13 -21.34
N ARG A 264 -4.06 -11.25 -22.01
CA ARG A 264 -4.24 -12.61 -21.44
C ARG A 264 -2.93 -13.27 -21.04
N GLN A 265 -1.82 -12.65 -21.40
CA GLN A 265 -0.45 -13.04 -21.08
C GLN A 265 0.31 -11.75 -20.74
N TYR A 266 0.88 -11.68 -19.56
CA TYR A 266 1.66 -10.53 -19.10
C TYR A 266 2.68 -10.98 -18.05
N ASP A 267 3.69 -10.15 -17.82
CA ASP A 267 4.66 -10.40 -16.77
C ASP A 267 4.09 -9.96 -15.41
N ALA A 268 3.58 -10.91 -14.62
CA ALA A 268 3.00 -10.60 -13.31
C ALA A 268 4.00 -9.97 -12.34
N TYR A 269 5.29 -10.33 -12.43
CA TYR A 269 6.32 -9.73 -11.59
C TYR A 269 6.55 -8.27 -11.98
N ALA A 270 6.55 -7.96 -13.28
CA ALA A 270 6.61 -6.58 -13.74
C ALA A 270 5.40 -5.76 -13.26
N THR A 271 4.20 -6.35 -13.17
CA THR A 271 3.02 -5.64 -12.63
C THR A 271 3.21 -5.27 -11.15
N ASP A 272 3.79 -6.16 -10.33
CA ASP A 272 4.16 -5.85 -8.95
C ASP A 272 5.16 -4.70 -8.88
N LEU A 273 6.17 -4.70 -9.75
CA LEU A 273 7.17 -3.62 -9.80
C LEU A 273 6.51 -2.27 -10.11
N TRP A 274 5.51 -2.22 -10.99
CA TRP A 274 4.75 -0.99 -11.20
C TRP A 274 4.00 -0.56 -9.93
N SER A 275 3.22 -1.46 -9.33
CA SER A 275 2.45 -1.18 -8.12
C SER A 275 3.37 -0.73 -6.98
N LEU A 276 4.54 -1.33 -6.85
CA LEU A 276 5.61 -0.95 -5.92
C LEU A 276 6.11 0.48 -6.16
N GLY A 277 6.25 0.90 -7.42
CA GLY A 277 6.63 2.27 -7.75
C GLY A 277 5.57 3.29 -7.36
N VAL A 278 4.29 2.98 -7.59
CA VAL A 278 3.17 3.83 -7.18
C VAL A 278 3.09 3.89 -5.66
N LEU A 279 3.19 2.75 -4.97
CA LEU A 279 3.24 2.66 -3.52
C LEU A 279 4.39 3.46 -2.93
N ALA A 280 5.59 3.35 -3.50
CA ALA A 280 6.76 4.10 -3.07
C ALA A 280 6.57 5.61 -3.22
N SER A 281 5.85 6.05 -4.27
CA SER A 281 5.53 7.46 -4.46
C SER A 281 4.59 8.02 -3.39
N CYS A 282 3.72 7.20 -2.78
CA CYS A 282 2.74 7.65 -1.78
C CYS A 282 3.37 8.28 -0.53
N PHE A 283 4.62 7.96 -0.21
CA PHE A 283 5.36 8.65 0.85
C PHE A 283 5.57 10.14 0.53
N PHE A 284 5.69 10.49 -0.75
CA PHE A 284 6.13 11.79 -1.23
C PHE A 284 5.06 12.59 -1.98
N THR A 285 3.92 12.00 -2.30
CA THR A 285 2.80 12.71 -2.93
C THR A 285 2.06 13.62 -1.94
N SER A 286 1.21 14.51 -2.46
CA SER A 286 0.42 15.44 -1.65
C SER A 286 -0.53 14.73 -0.69
N LEU A 287 -0.79 15.38 0.44
CA LEU A 287 -1.92 15.11 1.33
C LEU A 287 -3.08 16.03 0.99
N GLN A 288 -4.31 15.54 1.07
CA GLN A 288 -5.54 16.31 0.93
C GLN A 288 -6.34 16.19 2.21
N PHE A 289 -6.88 17.32 2.68
CA PHE A 289 -7.79 17.35 3.83
C PHE A 289 -9.24 17.40 3.35
N GLU A 290 -10.07 16.52 3.89
CA GLU A 290 -11.51 16.46 3.65
C GLU A 290 -12.27 16.74 4.97
N PRO A 291 -13.05 17.83 5.06
CA PRO A 291 -13.78 18.16 6.28
C PRO A 291 -15.00 17.24 6.47
N GLU A 292 -15.23 16.78 7.71
CA GLU A 292 -16.44 16.05 8.06
C GLU A 292 -17.68 16.93 7.90
N ASN A 293 -18.69 16.45 7.18
CA ASN A 293 -20.00 17.10 6.91
C ASN A 293 -20.06 18.14 5.78
N THR A 294 -19.23 18.05 4.74
CA THR A 294 -19.71 18.52 3.44
C THR A 294 -20.63 17.45 2.85
N VAL A 295 -21.94 17.72 2.79
CA VAL A 295 -22.78 17.08 1.77
C VAL A 295 -22.00 17.23 0.48
N SER A 296 -21.73 16.13 -0.20
CA SER A 296 -21.04 16.14 -1.47
C SER A 296 -21.83 17.00 -2.45
N ASP A 297 -21.58 18.31 -2.46
CA ASP A 297 -21.82 19.22 -3.57
C ASP A 297 -20.81 18.91 -4.70
N LEU A 298 -20.51 17.63 -4.91
CA LEU A 298 -20.25 17.09 -6.23
C LEU A 298 -21.57 17.16 -7.00
N GLY A 299 -22.05 18.39 -7.23
CA GLY A 299 -23.02 18.66 -8.27
C GLY A 299 -22.47 18.00 -9.53
N GLU A 300 -23.30 17.15 -10.11
CA GLU A 300 -23.14 16.51 -11.42
C GLU A 300 -22.17 17.32 -12.29
N PHE A 301 -21.01 16.75 -12.58
CA PHE A 301 -20.00 17.39 -13.40
C PHE A 301 -20.65 17.83 -14.72
N ASP A 302 -20.72 19.14 -14.95
CA ASP A 302 -21.33 19.70 -16.15
C ASP A 302 -20.46 19.35 -17.36
N TRP A 303 -20.84 18.27 -18.05
CA TRP A 303 -20.19 17.81 -19.28
C TRP A 303 -20.19 18.90 -20.37
N ASP A 304 -21.08 19.90 -20.31
CA ASP A 304 -21.13 21.01 -21.25
C ASP A 304 -20.04 22.07 -21.01
N ALA A 305 -19.36 22.05 -19.85
CA ALA A 305 -18.24 22.95 -19.55
C ALA A 305 -16.96 22.62 -20.33
N LEU A 306 -16.88 21.43 -20.94
CA LEU A 306 -15.77 21.02 -21.82
C LEU A 306 -16.02 21.38 -23.29
N VAL A 307 -17.20 21.88 -23.63
CA VAL A 307 -17.49 22.44 -24.95
C VAL A 307 -17.14 23.93 -24.91
N PRO A 308 -16.23 24.43 -25.77
CA PRO A 308 -15.95 25.87 -25.83
C PRO A 308 -17.25 26.63 -26.16
N LYS A 309 -17.84 27.31 -25.17
CA LYS A 309 -18.95 28.24 -25.41
C LYS A 309 -18.35 29.57 -25.87
N ASN A 310 -18.72 29.99 -27.07
CA ASN A 310 -18.30 31.26 -27.69
C ASN A 310 -19.01 32.48 -27.05
N ASP A 311 -19.04 32.60 -25.72
CA ASP A 311 -19.66 33.75 -25.07
C ASP A 311 -18.65 34.50 -24.19
N GLU A 312 -18.31 35.72 -24.63
CA GLU A 312 -17.38 36.67 -24.00
C GLU A 312 -17.93 37.34 -22.72
N SER A 313 -18.82 36.70 -21.96
CA SER A 313 -19.35 37.31 -20.74
C SER A 313 -19.83 36.30 -19.71
N ALA A 314 -18.90 35.67 -19.00
CA ALA A 314 -19.14 35.09 -17.69
C ALA A 314 -17.91 35.33 -16.82
N HIS A 315 -18.12 35.90 -15.63
CA HIS A 315 -17.08 36.12 -14.65
C HIS A 315 -16.32 34.81 -14.37
N ASP A 316 -14.99 34.89 -14.46
CA ASP A 316 -14.01 33.85 -14.10
C ASP A 316 -14.33 33.22 -12.73
N THR A 317 -14.95 32.06 -12.75
CA THR A 317 -14.66 31.02 -11.75
C THR A 317 -14.14 29.83 -12.53
N ASP A 318 -12.82 29.80 -12.71
CA ASP A 318 -12.13 28.70 -13.36
C ASP A 318 -12.52 27.37 -12.67
N PRO A 319 -13.21 26.44 -13.35
CA PRO A 319 -13.55 25.14 -12.80
C PRO A 319 -12.30 24.31 -12.41
N MET A 320 -11.08 24.72 -12.80
CA MET A 320 -9.84 24.13 -12.30
C MET A 320 -9.53 24.44 -10.83
N ASN A 321 -10.13 25.46 -10.21
CA ASN A 321 -9.95 25.72 -8.77
C ASN A 321 -10.60 24.66 -7.86
N LYS A 322 -11.28 23.64 -8.42
CA LYS A 322 -11.84 22.51 -7.68
C LYS A 322 -10.92 21.30 -7.55
N PHE A 323 -9.81 21.24 -8.29
CA PHE A 323 -8.92 20.07 -8.25
C PHE A 323 -7.71 20.34 -7.34
N PRO A 324 -7.33 19.39 -6.48
CA PRO A 324 -6.18 19.55 -5.62
C PRO A 324 -4.90 19.71 -6.47
N ASP A 325 -4.05 20.66 -6.08
CA ASP A 325 -2.75 20.85 -6.70
C ASP A 325 -1.78 19.78 -6.18
N ALA A 326 -1.59 18.73 -6.99
CA ALA A 326 -0.68 17.63 -6.69
C ALA A 326 0.80 18.06 -6.53
N THR A 327 1.15 19.31 -6.84
CA THR A 327 2.50 19.85 -6.69
C THR A 327 2.75 20.57 -5.36
N THR A 328 1.74 20.63 -4.49
CA THR A 328 1.86 21.18 -3.13
C THR A 328 1.85 20.07 -2.07
N PRO A 329 2.56 20.21 -0.94
CA PRO A 329 2.61 19.12 0.05
C PRO A 329 1.26 18.83 0.74
N PHE A 330 0.44 19.87 0.90
CA PHE A 330 -0.87 19.81 1.55
C PHE A 330 -1.88 20.60 0.73
N ASN A 331 -3.00 19.95 0.41
CA ASN A 331 -4.19 20.53 -0.19
C ASN A 331 -5.27 20.66 0.89
N VAL A 332 -5.54 21.88 1.32
CA VAL A 332 -6.58 22.16 2.32
C VAL A 332 -7.63 23.08 1.68
N PRO A 333 -8.92 22.71 1.66
CA PRO A 333 -9.97 23.55 1.12
C PRO A 333 -9.98 24.94 1.79
N LEU A 334 -10.23 26.00 1.01
CA LEU A 334 -10.27 27.38 1.51
C LEU A 334 -11.35 27.60 2.60
N SER A 335 -12.35 26.73 2.67
CA SER A 335 -13.39 26.74 3.70
C SER A 335 -12.90 26.30 5.09
N VAL A 336 -11.78 25.59 5.16
CA VAL A 336 -11.24 25.03 6.40
C VAL A 336 -10.31 26.03 7.05
N THR A 337 -10.69 26.55 8.21
CA THR A 337 -9.85 27.55 8.92
C THR A 337 -8.86 26.93 9.90
N ASP A 338 -9.10 25.69 10.30
CA ASP A 338 -8.28 24.92 11.24
C ASP A 338 -8.35 23.44 10.86
N THR A 339 -7.20 22.85 10.53
CA THR A 339 -7.08 21.44 10.18
C THR A 339 -7.01 20.51 11.40
N ASN A 340 -7.07 21.06 12.62
CA ASN A 340 -7.25 20.27 13.84
C ASN A 340 -8.76 20.02 14.13
N ARG A 341 -9.66 20.50 13.28
CA ARG A 341 -11.09 20.15 13.34
C ARG A 341 -11.32 18.75 12.78
N ALA A 342 -12.44 18.15 13.16
CA ALA A 342 -12.89 16.85 12.67
C ALA A 342 -12.93 16.81 11.13
N GLY A 343 -12.26 15.81 10.56
CA GLY A 343 -11.96 15.70 9.13
C GLY A 343 -10.89 14.64 8.89
N SER A 344 -10.86 14.09 7.68
CA SER A 344 -9.92 13.05 7.28
C SER A 344 -8.83 13.60 6.36
N TRP A 345 -7.66 12.98 6.43
CA TRP A 345 -6.56 13.25 5.52
C TRP A 345 -6.40 12.06 4.58
N HIS A 346 -6.17 12.33 3.30
CA HIS A 346 -5.96 11.29 2.29
C HIS A 346 -4.72 11.60 1.45
N ARG A 347 -3.96 10.56 1.08
CA ARG A 347 -2.87 10.72 0.10
C ARG A 347 -3.45 10.76 -1.29
N ILE A 348 -3.01 11.74 -2.08
CA ILE A 348 -3.28 11.77 -3.51
C ILE A 348 -2.29 10.77 -4.16
N PRO A 349 -2.76 9.66 -4.77
CA PRO A 349 -1.86 8.73 -5.46
C PRO A 349 -1.24 9.40 -6.70
N LEU A 350 -0.12 8.85 -7.19
CA LEU A 350 0.56 9.37 -8.38
C LEU A 350 -0.31 9.35 -9.64
N PHE A 351 -1.21 8.38 -9.73
CA PHE A 351 -2.16 8.23 -10.82
C PHE A 351 -3.59 8.29 -10.32
N ASP A 352 -4.48 8.85 -11.13
CA ASP A 352 -5.89 9.07 -10.81
C ASP A 352 -6.75 7.98 -11.44
N SER A 353 -7.37 7.14 -10.60
CA SER A 353 -8.31 6.10 -11.03
C SER A 353 -9.78 6.43 -10.72
N THR A 354 -10.09 7.65 -10.26
CA THR A 354 -11.47 8.05 -9.86
C THR A 354 -12.45 8.09 -11.03
N ARG A 355 -11.94 8.07 -12.28
CA ARG A 355 -12.72 8.07 -13.53
C ARG A 355 -12.60 6.74 -14.28
N GLY A 356 -12.44 5.64 -13.54
CA GLY A 356 -12.26 4.30 -14.09
C GLY A 356 -10.97 4.11 -14.89
N GLU A 357 -10.90 3.03 -15.67
CA GLU A 357 -9.68 2.62 -16.39
C GLU A 357 -9.23 3.66 -17.43
N ILE A 358 -10.15 4.33 -18.12
CA ILE A 358 -9.81 5.37 -19.11
C ILE A 358 -9.18 6.58 -18.42
N GLY A 359 -9.72 6.99 -17.27
CA GLY A 359 -9.13 8.05 -16.44
C GLY A 359 -7.72 7.70 -15.96
N LEU A 360 -7.53 6.44 -15.55
CA LEU A 360 -6.23 5.91 -15.15
C LEU A 360 -5.22 5.93 -16.30
N ILE A 361 -5.60 5.44 -17.49
CA ILE A 361 -4.74 5.51 -18.69
C ILE A 361 -4.35 6.97 -18.98
N ALA A 362 -5.32 7.89 -18.95
CA ALA A 362 -5.08 9.30 -19.20
C ALA A 362 -4.13 9.93 -18.17
N SER A 363 -4.23 9.57 -16.89
CA SER A 363 -3.32 10.07 -15.85
C SER A 363 -1.90 9.51 -16.02
N ILE A 364 -1.74 8.25 -16.40
CA ILE A 364 -0.44 7.66 -16.72
C ILE A 364 0.21 8.37 -17.91
N PHE A 365 -0.54 8.58 -19.00
CA PHE A 365 -0.03 9.26 -20.19
C PHE A 365 0.34 10.73 -19.94
N LYS A 366 -0.30 11.40 -18.97
CA LYS A 366 0.11 12.76 -18.57
C LYS A 366 1.51 12.81 -17.96
N LEU A 367 1.95 11.74 -17.29
CA LEU A 367 3.28 11.65 -16.69
C LEU A 367 4.30 11.06 -17.67
N LEU A 368 4.04 9.86 -18.20
CA LEU A 368 5.00 9.12 -19.04
C LEU A 368 4.96 9.52 -20.52
N GLY A 369 3.99 10.34 -20.91
CA GLY A 369 3.66 10.59 -22.31
C GLY A 369 2.85 9.45 -22.93
N THR A 370 2.27 9.73 -24.09
CA THR A 370 1.57 8.69 -24.88
C THR A 370 2.59 7.69 -25.42
N PRO A 371 2.34 6.36 -25.31
CA PRO A 371 3.22 5.33 -25.85
C PRO A 371 3.47 5.52 -27.36
N THR A 372 4.72 5.34 -27.76
CA THR A 372 5.18 5.37 -29.15
C THR A 372 5.98 4.10 -29.42
N GLU A 373 6.24 3.78 -30.69
CA GLU A 373 7.11 2.65 -31.05
C GLU A 373 8.51 2.73 -30.41
N ALA A 374 9.00 3.95 -30.13
CA ALA A 374 10.29 4.16 -29.47
C ALA A 374 10.24 3.95 -27.94
N THR A 375 9.11 4.26 -27.29
CA THR A 375 8.97 4.19 -25.82
C THR A 375 8.34 2.88 -25.34
N TRP A 376 7.49 2.27 -26.16
CA TRP A 376 6.87 0.97 -25.90
C TRP A 376 6.58 0.25 -27.23
N PRO A 377 7.57 -0.46 -27.81
CA PRO A 377 7.44 -1.13 -29.11
C PRO A 377 6.26 -2.11 -29.18
N GLU A 378 6.01 -2.85 -28.10
CA GLU A 378 4.99 -3.88 -28.02
C GLU A 378 3.58 -3.33 -27.74
N PHE A 379 3.41 -2.02 -27.52
CA PHE A 379 2.12 -1.43 -27.14
C PHE A 379 1.01 -1.74 -28.14
N ALA A 380 1.31 -1.65 -29.44
CA ALA A 380 0.34 -1.92 -30.52
C ALA A 380 -0.11 -3.39 -30.60
N THR A 381 0.58 -4.30 -29.89
CA THR A 381 0.20 -5.72 -29.82
C THR A 381 -0.83 -6.01 -28.72
N LEU A 382 -1.06 -5.06 -27.80
CA LEU A 382 -2.01 -5.24 -26.71
C LEU A 382 -3.46 -5.23 -27.24
N PRO A 383 -4.34 -6.15 -26.77
CA PRO A 383 -5.67 -6.38 -27.36
C PRO A 383 -6.56 -5.14 -27.52
N ALA A 384 -6.58 -4.25 -26.53
CA ALA A 384 -7.43 -3.05 -26.55
C ALA A 384 -6.68 -1.75 -26.91
N SER A 385 -5.40 -1.83 -27.32
CA SER A 385 -4.58 -0.63 -27.60
C SER A 385 -5.14 0.24 -28.72
N SER A 386 -5.70 -0.36 -29.77
CA SER A 386 -6.29 0.35 -30.91
C SER A 386 -7.73 0.81 -30.66
N ALA A 387 -8.38 0.36 -29.58
CA ALA A 387 -9.76 0.71 -29.27
C ALA A 387 -9.90 2.10 -28.65
N LEU A 388 -8.79 2.64 -28.10
CA LEU A 388 -8.76 3.93 -27.43
C LEU A 388 -7.88 4.90 -28.21
N ILE A 389 -8.43 6.07 -28.54
CA ILE A 389 -7.70 7.14 -29.22
C ILE A 389 -7.43 8.25 -28.20
N PHE A 390 -6.16 8.45 -27.88
CA PHE A 390 -5.72 9.55 -27.01
C PHE A 390 -4.94 10.58 -27.83
N ASN A 391 -5.10 11.86 -27.46
CA ASN A 391 -4.25 12.91 -28.00
C ASN A 391 -2.80 12.67 -27.54
N PRO A 392 -1.79 12.77 -28.42
CA PRO A 392 -0.40 12.65 -28.02
C PRO A 392 -0.02 13.68 -26.96
N VAL A 393 0.55 13.21 -25.84
CA VAL A 393 1.08 14.05 -24.76
C VAL A 393 2.56 13.73 -24.56
N PRO A 394 3.45 14.73 -24.41
CA PRO A 394 4.85 14.49 -24.10
C PRO A 394 5.03 14.07 -22.63
N PRO A 395 6.09 13.31 -22.30
CA PRO A 395 6.43 12.99 -20.91
C PRO A 395 6.73 14.24 -20.10
N ARG A 396 6.49 14.16 -18.79
CA ARG A 396 6.75 15.21 -17.80
C ARG A 396 7.68 14.66 -16.70
N PRO A 397 8.49 15.52 -16.06
CA PRO A 397 9.32 15.08 -14.94
C PRO A 397 8.43 14.62 -13.77
N LEU A 398 8.85 13.56 -13.08
CA LEU A 398 8.16 13.01 -11.91
C LEU A 398 8.25 13.95 -10.69
N GLN A 399 9.42 14.57 -10.50
CA GLN A 399 9.76 15.32 -9.29
C GLN A 399 8.72 16.36 -8.82
N PRO A 400 8.06 17.16 -9.69
CA PRO A 400 7.03 18.10 -9.28
C PRO A 400 5.78 17.46 -8.64
N LEU A 401 5.51 16.18 -8.95
CA LEU A 401 4.38 15.44 -8.37
C LEU A 401 4.72 14.78 -7.02
N LEU A 402 5.94 14.99 -6.53
CA LEU A 402 6.44 14.48 -5.26
C LEU A 402 6.78 15.66 -4.32
N PRO A 403 5.80 16.49 -3.91
CA PRO A 403 6.05 17.71 -3.14
C PRO A 403 6.58 17.45 -1.72
N ASN A 404 6.35 16.26 -1.17
CA ASN A 404 6.90 15.82 0.12
C ASN A 404 8.33 15.24 0.00
N LEU A 405 9.02 15.43 -1.13
CA LEU A 405 10.47 15.25 -1.21
C LEU A 405 11.22 16.22 -0.28
N ILE A 406 12.39 15.80 0.17
CA ILE A 406 13.30 16.58 1.02
C ILE A 406 13.60 17.96 0.37
N PRO A 407 13.48 19.10 1.09
CA PRO A 407 13.67 20.43 0.51
C PRO A 407 15.06 20.66 -0.10
N LYS A 408 15.14 21.51 -1.13
CA LYS A 408 16.41 21.90 -1.78
C LYS A 408 17.26 22.86 -0.93
N ASP A 409 16.59 23.71 -0.15
CA ASP A 409 17.23 24.80 0.58
C ASP A 409 17.14 24.54 2.09
N SER A 410 18.14 23.87 2.65
CA SER A 410 18.56 24.28 4.00
C SER A 410 19.69 25.28 3.79
N ALA A 411 19.49 26.52 4.24
CA ALA A 411 20.42 27.62 4.03
C ALA A 411 21.70 27.50 4.88
N THR A 412 22.12 26.28 5.26
CA THR A 412 23.16 26.09 6.28
C THR A 412 24.47 25.52 5.75
N GLY A 413 24.56 25.04 4.49
CA GLY A 413 25.82 24.56 3.93
C GLY A 413 26.46 23.44 4.76
N SER A 414 25.63 22.72 5.52
CA SER A 414 26.03 21.71 6.49
C SER A 414 26.13 20.33 5.83
N THR A 415 26.87 19.40 6.41
CA THR A 415 26.94 18.00 5.95
C THR A 415 25.57 17.33 5.88
N VAL A 416 24.59 17.83 6.64
CA VAL A 416 23.17 17.42 6.58
C VAL A 416 22.55 17.71 5.21
N ASP A 417 22.94 18.79 4.52
CA ASP A 417 22.42 19.16 3.19
C ASP A 417 22.83 18.18 2.09
N LEU A 418 24.07 17.68 2.15
CA LEU A 418 24.59 16.73 1.15
C LEU A 418 23.85 15.39 1.23
N GLY A 419 23.63 14.87 2.43
CA GLY A 419 22.88 13.62 2.61
C GLY A 419 21.41 13.76 2.20
N CYS A 420 20.79 14.92 2.50
CA CYS A 420 19.43 15.26 2.07
C CYS A 420 19.26 15.24 0.55
N ALA A 421 20.22 15.85 -0.17
CA ALA A 421 20.20 15.90 -1.63
C ALA A 421 20.37 14.51 -2.26
N GLN A 422 21.28 13.69 -1.73
CA GLN A 422 21.49 12.32 -2.19
C GLN A 422 20.26 11.44 -1.99
N ASP A 423 19.59 11.54 -0.83
CA ASP A 423 18.34 10.79 -0.59
C ASP A 423 17.24 11.25 -1.55
N ARG A 424 17.12 12.56 -1.79
CA ARG A 424 16.12 13.14 -2.70
C ARG A 424 16.29 12.63 -4.12
N GLU A 425 17.49 12.72 -4.67
CA GLU A 425 17.78 12.25 -6.03
C GLU A 425 17.69 10.72 -6.12
N GLY A 426 18.18 10.04 -5.09
CA GLY A 426 18.13 8.58 -4.99
C GLY A 426 16.70 8.05 -5.00
N VAL A 427 15.76 8.64 -4.26
CA VAL A 427 14.40 8.11 -4.22
C VAL A 427 13.62 8.39 -5.51
N VAL A 428 13.87 9.54 -6.15
CA VAL A 428 13.27 9.84 -7.46
C VAL A 428 13.76 8.83 -8.50
N GLY A 429 15.08 8.60 -8.57
CA GLY A 429 15.66 7.59 -9.47
C GLY A 429 15.14 6.17 -9.19
N LEU A 430 14.94 5.82 -7.91
CA LEU A 430 14.34 4.54 -7.52
C LEU A 430 12.92 4.38 -8.07
N ILE A 431 12.06 5.40 -7.93
CA ILE A 431 10.68 5.35 -8.44
C ILE A 431 10.67 5.34 -9.98
N GLU A 432 11.54 6.10 -10.64
CA GLU A 432 11.69 6.11 -12.10
C GLU A 432 12.18 4.77 -12.66
N CYS A 433 12.88 3.96 -11.86
CA CYS A 433 13.25 2.58 -12.22
C CYS A 433 12.05 1.62 -12.28
N LEU A 434 10.95 1.97 -11.63
CA LEU A 434 9.72 1.17 -11.53
C LEU A 434 8.60 1.69 -12.46
N ILE A 435 8.44 3.02 -12.54
CA ILE A 435 7.40 3.69 -13.32
C ILE A 435 7.89 3.99 -14.73
N ARG A 436 7.86 2.97 -15.61
CA ARG A 436 8.32 3.09 -17.00
C ARG A 436 7.68 2.06 -17.94
N TYR A 437 7.78 2.38 -19.22
CA TYR A 437 7.53 1.46 -20.34
C TYR A 437 8.84 0.94 -20.95
N PRO A 438 8.80 -0.20 -21.66
CA PRO A 438 7.85 -1.32 -21.49
C PRO A 438 8.03 -2.03 -20.13
N PRO A 439 7.17 -2.99 -19.75
CA PRO A 439 7.27 -3.70 -18.46
C PRO A 439 8.64 -4.33 -18.18
N GLN A 440 9.33 -4.81 -19.22
CA GLN A 440 10.65 -5.44 -19.13
C GLN A 440 11.77 -4.45 -18.79
N SER A 441 11.53 -3.14 -18.92
CA SER A 441 12.51 -2.11 -18.57
C SER A 441 12.55 -1.81 -17.07
N ARG A 442 11.58 -2.33 -16.29
CA ARG A 442 11.47 -2.12 -14.85
C ARG A 442 12.57 -2.88 -14.11
N THR A 443 13.22 -2.22 -13.16
CA THR A 443 14.32 -2.83 -12.38
C THR A 443 13.75 -3.85 -11.40
N SER A 444 14.39 -5.02 -11.30
CA SER A 444 13.95 -6.08 -10.40
C SER A 444 14.02 -5.63 -8.93
N ALA A 445 13.15 -6.16 -8.07
CA ALA A 445 13.16 -5.82 -6.65
C ALA A 445 14.48 -6.21 -5.97
N SER A 446 15.12 -7.32 -6.39
CA SER A 446 16.44 -7.72 -5.91
C SER A 446 17.53 -6.70 -6.28
N ASP A 447 17.52 -6.17 -7.50
CA ASP A 447 18.48 -5.14 -7.91
C ASP A 447 18.23 -3.81 -7.18
N LEU A 448 16.97 -3.49 -6.88
CA LEU A 448 16.59 -2.28 -6.14
C LEU A 448 17.10 -2.25 -4.69
N LEU A 449 17.32 -3.40 -4.04
CA LEU A 449 17.96 -3.44 -2.72
C LEU A 449 19.38 -2.86 -2.75
N HIS A 450 20.05 -2.94 -3.91
CA HIS A 450 21.38 -2.38 -4.14
C HIS A 450 21.34 -0.94 -4.68
N HIS A 451 20.16 -0.32 -4.78
CA HIS A 451 20.02 1.03 -5.30
C HIS A 451 20.73 2.07 -4.42
N ALA A 452 21.36 3.07 -5.03
CA ALA A 452 22.13 4.12 -4.33
C ALA A 452 21.35 4.80 -3.20
N TYR A 453 20.02 4.89 -3.34
CA TYR A 453 19.13 5.41 -2.28
C TYR A 453 19.39 4.74 -0.93
N PHE A 454 19.58 3.42 -0.85
CA PHE A 454 19.76 2.71 0.43
C PHE A 454 21.20 2.74 0.96
N HIS A 455 22.17 3.09 0.12
CA HIS A 455 23.61 3.00 0.42
C HIS A 455 24.30 4.35 0.57
N GLN A 456 23.68 5.42 0.08
CA GLN A 456 24.19 6.79 0.11
C GLN A 456 23.24 7.68 0.93
N GLY A 457 23.70 8.88 1.29
CA GLY A 457 22.91 9.82 2.08
C GLY A 457 22.76 9.40 3.55
N SER A 458 21.52 9.40 4.04
CA SER A 458 21.25 8.99 5.44
C SER A 458 21.47 7.50 5.66
N PRO A 459 21.85 7.06 6.88
CA PRO A 459 21.93 5.64 7.18
C PRO A 459 20.57 4.95 7.03
N LEU A 460 20.59 3.71 6.56
CA LEU A 460 19.43 2.82 6.61
C LEU A 460 19.33 2.22 8.00
N ILE A 461 18.14 2.28 8.60
CA ILE A 461 17.87 1.76 9.94
C ILE A 461 16.81 0.69 9.80
N LEU A 462 17.03 -0.49 10.39
CA LEU A 462 16.09 -1.59 10.31
C LEU A 462 15.67 -2.04 11.71
N PRO A 463 14.40 -2.44 11.90
CA PRO A 463 13.95 -3.05 13.15
C PRO A 463 14.73 -4.33 13.49
N PRO A 464 14.71 -4.78 14.76
CA PRO A 464 15.31 -6.05 15.17
C PRO A 464 14.80 -7.24 14.31
N GLY A 465 15.65 -8.25 14.12
CA GLY A 465 15.30 -9.45 13.33
C GLY A 465 15.63 -9.38 11.84
N HIS A 466 16.14 -8.24 11.36
CA HIS A 466 16.66 -8.06 10.02
C HIS A 466 18.16 -8.40 9.98
N ASP A 467 18.54 -9.55 9.39
CA ASP A 467 19.94 -9.99 9.26
C ASP A 467 20.55 -9.48 7.94
N TYR A 468 20.74 -8.15 7.86
CA TYR A 468 21.42 -7.50 6.73
C TYR A 468 22.81 -7.06 7.16
N THR A 469 23.70 -8.04 7.38
CA THR A 469 25.09 -7.80 7.79
C THR A 469 25.84 -6.80 6.89
N GLU A 470 25.49 -6.73 5.60
CA GLU A 470 26.07 -5.79 4.62
C GLU A 470 25.60 -4.32 4.78
N TYR A 471 24.54 -4.06 5.53
CA TYR A 471 23.92 -2.72 5.69
C TYR A 471 24.17 -2.13 7.09
N SER A 472 25.01 -2.77 7.90
CA SER A 472 25.24 -2.47 9.31
C SER A 472 26.14 -1.25 9.54
N GLY A 473 25.60 -0.06 9.33
CA GLY A 473 25.96 1.05 10.23
C GLY A 473 25.38 0.73 11.61
N LEU A 474 26.16 0.78 12.69
CA LEU A 474 25.60 0.67 14.05
C LEU A 474 24.51 1.75 14.19
N PRO A 475 23.23 1.40 14.35
CA PRO A 475 22.19 2.40 14.48
C PRO A 475 22.47 3.18 15.77
N LEU A 476 22.49 4.51 15.68
CA LEU A 476 22.39 5.33 16.88
C LEU A 476 21.01 5.03 17.46
N GLN A 477 20.97 4.51 18.69
CA GLN A 477 19.72 4.09 19.36
C GLN A 477 18.66 5.20 19.40
N GLU A 478 19.08 6.47 19.30
CA GLU A 478 18.23 7.66 19.18
C GLU A 478 17.34 7.67 17.91
N GLU A 479 17.81 7.14 16.79
CA GLU A 479 17.05 7.19 15.53
C GLU A 479 15.96 6.09 15.47
N LEU A 480 16.20 4.91 16.04
CA LEU A 480 15.18 3.86 16.16
C LEU A 480 14.07 4.26 17.14
N SER A 481 14.41 5.01 18.20
CA SER A 481 13.39 5.63 19.05
C SER A 481 12.54 6.61 18.27
N THR A 482 13.07 7.38 17.32
CA THR A 482 12.23 8.32 16.55
C THR A 482 11.16 7.64 15.69
N LEU A 483 11.44 6.47 15.12
CA LEU A 483 10.47 5.68 14.35
C LEU A 483 9.39 5.10 15.28
N THR A 484 9.81 4.48 16.38
CA THR A 484 8.92 3.87 17.38
C THR A 484 8.04 4.93 18.04
N ASP A 485 8.60 6.08 18.39
CA ASP A 485 7.89 7.22 18.99
C ASP A 485 6.86 7.78 18.00
N LEU A 486 7.20 7.88 16.71
CA LEU A 486 6.26 8.33 15.69
C LEU A 486 5.06 7.38 15.58
N ILE A 487 5.32 6.08 15.45
CA ILE A 487 4.28 5.08 15.32
C ILE A 487 3.40 5.09 16.58
N SER A 488 4.03 5.13 17.77
CA SER A 488 3.32 5.23 19.05
C SER A 488 2.48 6.49 19.16
N GLN A 489 2.97 7.65 18.70
CA GLN A 489 2.22 8.90 18.67
C GLN A 489 1.01 8.84 17.75
N ILE A 490 1.12 8.15 16.61
CA ILE A 490 0.02 7.98 15.66
C ILE A 490 -1.05 7.05 16.26
N ILE A 491 -0.62 5.95 16.89
CA ILE A 491 -1.50 5.03 17.62
C ILE A 491 -2.19 5.73 18.81
N ALA A 492 -1.50 6.63 19.51
CA ALA A 492 -2.11 7.39 20.61
C ALA A 492 -3.18 8.37 20.09
N THR A 493 -2.92 9.06 18.98
CA THR A 493 -3.90 9.99 18.41
C THR A 493 -5.16 9.31 17.86
N SER A 494 -5.09 8.05 17.44
CA SER A 494 -6.30 7.29 17.08
C SER A 494 -7.14 6.86 18.30
N ASN A 495 -6.57 6.87 19.50
CA ASN A 495 -7.26 6.49 20.75
C ASN A 495 -7.78 7.71 21.54
N ASP A 496 -7.30 8.92 21.25
CA ASP A 496 -7.60 10.14 22.03
C ASP A 496 -8.87 10.89 21.59
N GLU A 497 -9.62 10.40 20.59
CA GLU A 497 -10.95 10.93 20.29
C GLU A 497 -11.99 10.64 21.41
N ASP A 498 -11.68 9.76 22.37
CA ASP A 498 -12.58 9.39 23.47
C ASP A 498 -12.20 9.96 24.84
N SER A 499 -11.14 10.78 24.95
CA SER A 499 -10.62 11.24 26.26
C SER A 499 -10.76 12.75 26.56
N SER A 500 -11.30 13.56 25.64
CA SER A 500 -11.47 15.02 25.86
C SER A 500 -12.91 15.50 26.09
N LEU A 501 -13.73 14.72 26.80
CA LEU A 501 -15.04 15.16 27.32
C LEU A 501 -15.14 14.97 28.85
N LEU A 502 -14.19 15.51 29.61
CA LEU A 502 -14.37 15.81 31.03
C LEU A 502 -13.59 17.07 31.43
N GLU A 503 -14.13 18.24 31.11
CA GLU A 503 -14.12 19.43 31.98
C GLU A 503 -15.52 20.06 32.03
#